data_AF-A0A397S3L3-F1
#
_entry.id   AF-A0A397S3L3-F1
#
_cell.length_a   1.000
_cell.length_b   1.000
_cell.length_c   1.000
_cell.angle_alpha   90.00
_cell.angle_beta   90.00
_cell.angle_gamma   90.00
#
_symmetry.space_group_name_H-M   'P 1'
#
loop_
_entity.id
_entity.type
_entity.pdbx_description
1 polymer ?
#
loop_
_entity_poly.entity_id
_entity_poly.type
_entity_poly.pdbx_seq_one_letter_code
_entity_poly.pdbx_strand_id
1 'polypeptide(L)'
;MDVFGYILNNYTVFFELIGLLIVLFISAHIPVLMKKYTRIVALLLFLATLVSFVEAWLQTFETLNLWRFFLTATKYTLYPIIIIFVILVLSTIHDFIKLKWKLICLIPLAICIPLYYTSQWTHLIVYYTQENHYLGGPLNYLPYIIFALYFVLFFLFNIAFLKRFTARNRIMYLYIALGAMLGVILHMIRGETDDFTPIFTSALSFYFLFLYIHLACVDPLTKVMNRQSLYQDIETYPQSIDAIVSIDMNELKYLNDTYGHAKGDEALSTVSDVFIKNSHSNRIYRVGGDEFIILYRNIKEEDIKKYIEEMIEGLSNTEYSCAFGYSMRLESIDETIKCADEMMYENKKRMKEEAIENGTTLHIRD
;
A
#
# COMPACT_ATOMS: atom_id res chain seq x y z
N MET A 1 16.98 -14.73 -35.61
CA MET A 1 17.53 -15.24 -34.33
C MET A 1 16.51 -16.19 -33.73
N ASP A 2 16.93 -17.35 -33.23
CA ASP A 2 15.98 -18.30 -32.62
C ASP A 2 15.43 -17.76 -31.28
N VAL A 3 14.29 -18.28 -30.84
CA VAL A 3 13.61 -17.83 -29.62
C VAL A 3 14.51 -18.01 -28.40
N PHE A 4 15.24 -19.13 -28.34
CA PHE A 4 16.09 -19.45 -27.21
C PHE A 4 17.27 -18.48 -27.08
N GLY A 5 17.96 -18.18 -28.18
CA GLY A 5 19.01 -17.16 -28.18
C GLY A 5 18.49 -15.77 -27.80
N TYR A 6 17.27 -15.41 -28.21
CA TYR A 6 16.65 -14.13 -27.83
C TYR A 6 16.33 -14.02 -26.35
N ILE A 7 15.77 -15.09 -25.76
CA ILE A 7 15.54 -15.14 -24.32
C ILE A 7 16.86 -15.03 -23.56
N LEU A 8 17.91 -15.74 -23.98
CA LEU A 8 19.20 -15.71 -23.31
C LEU A 8 19.86 -14.34 -23.37
N ASN A 9 19.73 -13.63 -24.49
CA ASN A 9 20.28 -12.27 -24.64
C ASN A 9 19.49 -11.20 -23.88
N ASN A 10 18.24 -11.50 -23.49
CA ASN A 10 17.34 -10.56 -22.81
C ASN A 10 16.82 -11.14 -21.47
N TYR A 11 17.67 -11.91 -20.77
CA TYR A 11 17.31 -12.62 -19.54
C TYR A 11 16.75 -11.72 -18.43
N THR A 12 17.15 -10.44 -18.39
CA THR A 12 16.67 -9.45 -17.42
C THR A 12 15.15 -9.25 -17.48
N VAL A 13 14.58 -9.19 -18.69
CA VAL A 13 13.13 -9.03 -18.90
C VAL A 13 12.39 -10.29 -18.47
N PHE A 14 12.98 -11.46 -18.71
CA PHE A 14 12.40 -12.73 -18.25
C PHE A 14 12.36 -12.82 -16.72
N PHE A 15 13.41 -12.39 -16.03
CA PHE A 15 13.42 -12.28 -14.56
C PHE A 15 12.34 -11.29 -14.05
N GLU A 16 12.15 -10.16 -14.73
CA GLU A 16 11.11 -9.19 -14.38
C GLU A 16 9.69 -9.78 -14.52
N LEU A 17 9.42 -10.53 -15.59
CA LEU A 17 8.16 -11.23 -15.78
C LEU A 17 7.87 -12.24 -14.65
N ILE A 18 8.87 -12.99 -14.20
CA ILE A 18 8.75 -13.89 -13.04
C ILE A 18 8.45 -13.07 -11.77
N GLY A 19 9.17 -11.97 -11.55
CA GLY A 19 8.93 -11.07 -10.42
C GLY A 19 7.50 -10.56 -10.35
N LEU A 20 6.96 -10.10 -11.49
CA LEU A 20 5.58 -9.62 -11.60
C LEU A 20 4.55 -10.74 -11.32
N LEU A 21 4.83 -11.98 -11.72
CA LEU A 21 3.99 -13.14 -11.37
C LEU A 21 4.01 -13.41 -9.87
N ILE A 22 5.16 -13.34 -9.22
CA ILE A 22 5.29 -13.55 -7.76
C ILE A 22 4.47 -12.49 -7.00
N VAL A 23 4.46 -11.24 -7.45
CA VAL A 23 3.68 -10.16 -6.84
C VAL A 23 2.19 -10.47 -6.78
N LEU A 24 1.64 -11.24 -7.73
CA LEU A 24 0.21 -11.65 -7.71
C LEU A 24 -0.14 -12.53 -6.50
N PHE A 25 0.84 -13.25 -5.94
CA PHE A 25 0.68 -14.14 -4.81
C PHE A 25 0.92 -13.47 -3.46
N ILE A 26 1.46 -12.25 -3.43
CA ILE A 26 1.69 -11.52 -2.18
C ILE A 26 0.36 -11.32 -1.45
N SER A 27 0.30 -11.81 -0.21
CA SER A 27 -0.83 -11.64 0.69
C SER A 27 -0.52 -10.58 1.72
N ALA A 28 -1.07 -9.38 1.55
CA ALA A 28 -1.12 -8.36 2.59
C ALA A 28 -2.54 -8.26 3.18
N HIS A 29 -2.63 -7.90 4.45
CA HIS A 29 -3.89 -7.59 5.13
C HIS A 29 -4.36 -6.18 4.75
N ILE A 30 -4.86 -6.05 3.51
CA ILE A 30 -5.41 -4.80 2.94
C ILE A 30 -6.87 -4.99 2.50
N PRO A 31 -7.65 -3.91 2.28
CA PRO A 31 -9.03 -4.01 1.83
C PRO A 31 -9.20 -4.86 0.57
N VAL A 32 -10.25 -5.70 0.53
CA VAL A 32 -10.49 -6.69 -0.55
C VAL A 32 -10.53 -6.04 -1.93
N LEU A 33 -11.18 -4.88 -2.06
CA LEU A 33 -11.29 -4.16 -3.33
C LEU A 33 -9.93 -3.61 -3.80
N MET A 34 -9.12 -3.13 -2.87
CA MET A 34 -7.75 -2.67 -3.17
C MET A 34 -6.90 -3.83 -3.68
N LYS A 35 -6.95 -4.97 -2.98
CA LYS A 35 -6.26 -6.21 -3.38
C LYS A 35 -6.67 -6.67 -4.79
N LYS A 36 -7.97 -6.58 -5.11
CA LYS A 36 -8.49 -6.88 -6.45
C LYS A 36 -7.86 -5.97 -7.52
N TYR A 37 -7.89 -4.65 -7.33
CA TYR A 37 -7.33 -3.73 -8.33
C TYR A 37 -5.80 -3.84 -8.45
N THR A 38 -5.07 -4.02 -7.34
CA THR A 38 -3.62 -4.18 -7.42
C THR A 38 -3.22 -5.46 -8.15
N ARG A 39 -3.96 -6.56 -7.99
CA ARG A 39 -3.75 -7.78 -8.81
C ARG A 39 -4.01 -7.53 -10.29
N ILE A 40 -5.04 -6.75 -10.63
CA ILE A 40 -5.29 -6.36 -12.02
C ILE A 40 -4.13 -5.52 -12.56
N VAL A 41 -3.61 -4.56 -11.79
CA VAL A 41 -2.44 -3.77 -12.22
C VAL A 41 -1.22 -4.65 -12.44
N ALA A 42 -0.91 -5.56 -11.54
CA ALA A 42 0.21 -6.49 -11.69
C ALA A 42 0.06 -7.39 -12.93
N LEU A 43 -1.16 -7.88 -13.22
CA LEU A 43 -1.45 -8.63 -14.44
C LEU A 43 -1.27 -7.78 -15.71
N LEU A 44 -1.71 -6.52 -15.68
CA LEU A 44 -1.56 -5.60 -16.80
C LEU A 44 -0.10 -5.23 -17.03
N LEU A 45 0.70 -5.04 -15.96
CA LEU A 45 2.14 -4.82 -16.04
C LEU A 45 2.82 -6.04 -16.68
N PHE A 46 2.50 -7.25 -16.21
CA PHE A 46 3.00 -8.49 -16.79
C PHE A 46 2.67 -8.59 -18.29
N LEU A 47 1.42 -8.31 -18.66
CA LEU A 47 0.99 -8.34 -20.05
C LEU A 47 1.72 -7.28 -20.89
N ALA A 48 1.90 -6.05 -20.37
CA ALA A 48 2.61 -4.99 -21.08
C ALA A 48 4.08 -5.38 -21.32
N THR A 49 4.78 -5.88 -20.30
CA THR A 49 6.16 -6.37 -20.44
C THR A 49 6.27 -7.53 -21.42
N LEU A 50 5.33 -8.49 -21.37
CA LEU A 50 5.31 -9.62 -22.30
C LEU A 50 5.07 -9.19 -23.74
N VAL A 51 4.12 -8.28 -23.96
CA VAL A 51 3.82 -7.74 -25.29
C VAL A 51 5.02 -6.96 -25.84
N SER A 52 5.66 -6.11 -25.02
CA SER A 52 6.89 -5.40 -25.40
C SER A 52 8.01 -6.36 -25.77
N PHE A 53 8.21 -7.42 -25.00
CA PHE A 53 9.24 -8.43 -25.25
C PHE A 53 9.04 -9.17 -26.58
N VAL A 54 7.80 -9.61 -26.87
CA VAL A 54 7.51 -10.32 -28.12
C VAL A 54 7.57 -9.36 -29.31
N GLU A 55 7.13 -8.11 -29.16
CA GLU A 55 7.21 -7.10 -30.21
C GLU A 55 8.68 -6.79 -30.59
N ALA A 56 9.53 -6.60 -29.59
CA ALA A 56 10.97 -6.39 -29.78
C ALA A 56 11.66 -7.62 -30.40
N TRP A 57 11.17 -8.84 -30.15
CA TRP A 57 11.65 -10.03 -30.86
C TRP A 57 11.26 -10.00 -32.34
N LEU A 58 10.00 -9.67 -32.66
CA LEU A 58 9.52 -9.56 -34.04
C LEU A 58 10.20 -8.44 -34.83
N GLN A 59 10.70 -7.40 -34.16
CA GLN A 59 11.55 -6.37 -34.77
C GLN A 59 12.85 -6.92 -35.34
N THR A 60 13.36 -8.06 -34.83
CA THR A 60 14.61 -8.67 -35.32
C THR A 60 14.46 -9.38 -36.67
N PHE A 61 13.24 -9.49 -37.20
CA PHE A 61 12.97 -10.18 -38.45
C PHE A 61 13.09 -9.20 -39.64
N GLU A 62 13.59 -9.69 -40.77
CA GLU A 62 13.78 -8.86 -41.98
C GLU A 62 12.45 -8.48 -42.64
N THR A 63 11.44 -9.34 -42.52
CA THR A 63 10.11 -9.12 -43.11
C THR A 63 9.07 -8.86 -42.03
N LEU A 64 8.12 -7.97 -42.33
CA LEU A 64 7.04 -7.65 -41.41
C LEU A 64 6.16 -8.86 -41.08
N ASN A 65 6.06 -9.15 -39.79
CA ASN A 65 4.99 -9.98 -39.26
C ASN A 65 3.85 -9.08 -38.75
N LEU A 66 2.63 -9.26 -39.28
CA LEU A 66 1.46 -8.45 -38.89
C LEU A 66 1.18 -8.48 -37.38
N TRP A 67 1.59 -9.53 -36.66
CA TRP A 67 1.48 -9.58 -35.20
C TRP A 67 2.26 -8.46 -34.51
N ARG A 68 3.39 -8.00 -35.07
CA ARG A 68 4.18 -6.90 -34.51
C ARG A 68 3.31 -5.64 -34.38
N PHE A 69 2.57 -5.31 -35.43
CA PHE A 69 1.65 -4.17 -35.42
C PHE A 69 0.58 -4.29 -34.31
N PHE A 70 -0.07 -5.45 -34.19
CA PHE A 70 -1.07 -5.66 -33.15
C PHE A 70 -0.49 -5.55 -31.73
N LEU A 71 0.74 -6.03 -31.53
CA LEU A 71 1.45 -5.89 -30.25
C LEU A 71 1.77 -4.41 -29.96
N THR A 72 2.23 -3.63 -30.94
CA THR A 72 2.44 -2.18 -30.79
C THR A 72 1.15 -1.44 -30.41
N ALA A 73 0.05 -1.71 -31.10
CA ALA A 73 -1.26 -1.15 -30.77
C ALA A 73 -1.74 -1.56 -29.35
N THR A 74 -1.44 -2.80 -28.95
CA THR A 74 -1.72 -3.32 -27.61
C THR A 74 -0.90 -2.58 -26.55
N LYS A 75 0.41 -2.34 -26.76
CA LYS A 75 1.28 -1.57 -25.85
C LYS A 75 0.71 -0.18 -25.59
N TYR A 76 0.38 0.55 -26.66
CA TYR A 76 -0.21 1.90 -26.56
C TYR A 76 -1.55 1.93 -25.82
N THR A 77 -2.30 0.83 -25.87
CA THR A 77 -3.55 0.69 -25.13
C THR A 77 -3.32 0.35 -23.66
N LEU A 78 -2.37 -0.54 -23.35
CA LEU A 78 -2.14 -1.03 -21.99
C LEU A 78 -1.60 0.04 -21.05
N TYR A 79 -0.67 0.90 -21.47
CA TYR A 79 -0.05 1.88 -20.56
C TYR A 79 -1.06 2.85 -19.93
N PRO A 80 -1.96 3.50 -20.68
CA PRO A 80 -3.05 4.29 -20.10
C PRO A 80 -3.95 3.48 -19.15
N ILE A 81 -4.31 2.25 -19.52
CA ILE A 81 -5.17 1.39 -18.69
C ILE A 81 -4.51 1.10 -17.35
N ILE A 82 -3.21 0.78 -17.35
CA ILE A 82 -2.43 0.56 -16.12
C ILE A 82 -2.55 1.78 -15.20
N ILE A 83 -2.32 2.98 -15.71
CA ILE A 83 -2.41 4.22 -14.92
C ILE A 83 -3.83 4.45 -14.37
N ILE A 84 -4.86 4.18 -15.17
CA ILE A 84 -6.27 4.28 -14.72
C ILE A 84 -6.52 3.32 -13.56
N PHE A 85 -6.06 2.06 -13.65
CA PHE A 85 -6.23 1.10 -12.55
C PHE A 85 -5.41 1.48 -11.31
N VAL A 86 -4.23 2.09 -11.47
CA VAL A 86 -3.47 2.65 -10.34
C VAL A 86 -4.28 3.75 -9.65
N ILE A 87 -4.89 4.67 -10.40
CA ILE A 87 -5.79 5.70 -9.84
C ILE A 87 -6.98 5.05 -9.13
N LEU A 88 -7.54 3.96 -9.67
CA LEU A 88 -8.62 3.22 -9.02
C LEU A 88 -8.19 2.59 -7.70
N VAL A 89 -6.98 2.01 -7.60
CA VAL A 89 -6.41 1.53 -6.33
C VAL A 89 -6.40 2.66 -5.31
N LEU A 90 -5.90 3.84 -5.67
CA LEU A 90 -5.85 4.99 -4.76
C LEU A 90 -7.26 5.47 -4.35
N SER A 91 -8.23 5.37 -5.26
CA SER A 91 -9.64 5.66 -4.97
C SER A 91 -10.33 4.62 -4.08
N THR A 92 -9.75 3.46 -3.82
CA THR A 92 -10.31 2.53 -2.82
C THR A 92 -10.00 2.93 -1.40
N ILE A 93 -8.91 3.69 -1.22
CA ILE A 93 -8.54 4.25 0.08
C ILE A 93 -9.44 5.45 0.40
N HIS A 94 -10.06 6.06 -0.63
CA HIS A 94 -11.00 7.17 -0.48
C HIS A 94 -12.05 7.26 -1.58
N ASP A 95 -13.30 7.49 -1.19
CA ASP A 95 -14.42 7.87 -2.06
C ASP A 95 -14.31 9.29 -2.69
N PHE A 96 -13.10 9.77 -3.00
CA PHE A 96 -12.90 11.07 -3.65
C PHE A 96 -13.41 11.09 -5.10
N ILE A 97 -13.31 9.96 -5.81
CA ILE A 97 -13.65 9.90 -7.23
C ILE A 97 -15.05 9.32 -7.39
N LYS A 98 -16.04 10.20 -7.55
CA LYS A 98 -17.40 9.80 -7.95
C LYS A 98 -17.34 8.99 -9.24
N LEU A 99 -18.17 7.95 -9.33
CA LEU A 99 -18.23 7.01 -10.47
C LEU A 99 -18.25 7.72 -11.85
N LYS A 100 -18.95 8.86 -11.95
CA LYS A 100 -19.01 9.65 -13.19
C LYS A 100 -17.65 10.10 -13.71
N TRP A 101 -16.71 10.46 -12.84
CA TRP A 101 -15.37 10.88 -13.24
C TRP A 101 -14.51 9.70 -13.70
N LYS A 102 -14.74 8.50 -13.14
CA LYS A 102 -14.10 7.25 -13.59
C LYS A 102 -14.47 6.93 -15.04
N LEU A 103 -15.73 7.14 -15.41
CA LEU A 103 -16.23 6.92 -16.78
C LEU A 103 -15.69 7.95 -17.78
N ILE A 104 -15.64 9.23 -17.39
CA ILE A 104 -15.10 10.30 -18.24
C ILE A 104 -13.63 10.05 -18.59
N CYS A 105 -12.84 9.56 -17.62
CA CYS A 105 -11.45 9.21 -17.84
C CYS A 105 -11.25 8.10 -18.88
N LEU A 106 -12.26 7.30 -19.26
CA LEU A 106 -12.11 6.26 -20.28
C LEU A 106 -12.33 6.76 -21.71
N ILE A 107 -12.96 7.93 -21.88
CA ILE A 107 -13.36 8.45 -23.20
C ILE A 107 -12.16 8.67 -24.14
N PRO A 108 -11.06 9.34 -23.74
CA PRO A 108 -9.93 9.56 -24.63
C PRO A 108 -9.32 8.24 -25.13
N LEU A 109 -9.21 7.24 -24.24
CA LEU A 109 -8.72 5.92 -24.60
C LEU A 109 -9.66 5.18 -25.56
N ALA A 110 -10.98 5.22 -25.30
CA ALA A 110 -11.97 4.57 -26.16
C ALA A 110 -11.95 5.10 -27.61
N ILE A 111 -11.67 6.40 -27.78
CA ILE A 111 -11.52 7.02 -29.11
C ILE A 111 -10.21 6.60 -29.78
N CYS A 112 -9.14 6.43 -29.02
CA CYS A 112 -7.82 6.14 -29.58
C CYS A 112 -7.61 4.66 -29.94
N ILE A 113 -8.26 3.72 -29.24
CA ILE A 113 -8.10 2.27 -29.50
C ILE A 113 -8.36 1.92 -30.98
N PRO A 114 -9.48 2.31 -31.62
CA PRO A 114 -9.70 2.04 -33.03
C PRO A 114 -8.62 2.62 -33.94
N LEU A 115 -8.08 3.80 -33.61
CA LEU A 115 -7.02 4.44 -34.38
C LEU A 115 -5.70 3.66 -34.26
N TYR A 116 -5.37 3.12 -33.09
CA TYR A 116 -4.19 2.28 -32.89
C TYR A 116 -4.32 0.99 -33.71
N TYR A 117 -5.44 0.28 -33.60
CA TYR A 117 -5.65 -1.02 -34.22
C TYR A 117 -5.93 -0.98 -35.73
N THR A 118 -6.17 0.20 -36.31
CA THR A 118 -6.31 0.38 -37.77
C THR A 118 -5.09 1.08 -38.39
N SER A 119 -4.07 1.39 -37.59
CA SER A 119 -2.98 2.27 -38.03
C SER A 119 -2.13 1.70 -39.16
N GLN A 120 -1.93 0.37 -39.23
CA GLN A 120 -1.19 -0.28 -40.30
C GLN A 120 -1.79 -0.04 -41.69
N TRP A 121 -3.11 0.19 -41.78
CA TRP A 121 -3.79 0.42 -43.06
C TRP A 121 -4.12 1.89 -43.31
N THR A 122 -4.37 2.66 -42.25
CA THR A 122 -4.71 4.09 -42.35
C THR A 122 -3.47 4.98 -42.39
N HIS A 123 -2.32 4.46 -41.93
CA HIS A 123 -1.03 5.15 -41.81
C HIS A 123 -1.12 6.41 -40.93
N LEU A 124 -2.10 6.49 -40.03
CA LEU A 124 -2.36 7.68 -39.23
C LEU A 124 -1.39 7.85 -38.05
N ILE A 125 -1.00 6.77 -37.39
CA ILE A 125 -0.22 6.82 -36.13
C ILE A 125 1.13 6.13 -36.35
N VAL A 126 1.13 4.81 -36.54
CA VAL A 126 2.33 4.00 -36.78
C VAL A 126 1.99 2.92 -37.80
N TYR A 127 2.90 2.69 -38.73
CA TYR A 127 2.80 1.59 -39.68
C TYR A 127 4.20 1.07 -40.01
N TYR A 128 4.26 -0.16 -40.48
CA TYR A 128 5.52 -0.83 -40.82
C TYR A 128 5.58 -1.12 -42.33
N THR A 129 6.77 -0.97 -42.92
CA THR A 129 7.02 -1.39 -44.31
C THR A 129 7.12 -2.92 -44.41
N GLN A 130 7.16 -3.46 -45.63
CA GLN A 130 7.34 -4.90 -45.84
C GLN A 130 8.69 -5.40 -45.30
N GLU A 131 9.69 -4.53 -45.31
CA GLU A 131 11.04 -4.72 -44.73
C GLU A 131 11.07 -4.48 -43.21
N ASN A 132 9.90 -4.48 -42.55
CA ASN A 132 9.76 -4.35 -41.10
C ASN A 132 10.30 -3.02 -40.52
N HIS A 133 10.44 -1.99 -41.35
CA HIS A 133 10.87 -0.66 -40.90
C HIS A 133 9.71 0.12 -40.33
N TYR A 134 9.92 0.73 -39.15
CA TYR A 134 8.95 1.58 -38.48
C TYR A 134 8.82 2.94 -39.20
N LEU A 135 7.59 3.37 -39.46
CA LEU A 135 7.27 4.69 -39.97
C LEU A 135 6.17 5.35 -39.14
N GLY A 136 6.39 6.62 -38.81
CA GLY A 136 5.41 7.46 -38.14
C GLY A 136 4.41 8.06 -39.13
N GLY A 137 3.13 7.98 -38.80
CA GLY A 137 2.06 8.73 -39.46
C GLY A 137 1.96 10.18 -38.96
N PRO A 138 1.02 10.97 -39.49
CA PRO A 138 0.79 12.37 -39.07
C PRO A 138 0.45 12.54 -37.58
N LEU A 139 -0.09 11.50 -36.94
CA LEU A 139 -0.49 11.46 -35.53
C LEU A 139 0.39 10.51 -34.71
N ASN A 140 1.64 10.26 -35.12
CA ASN A 140 2.58 9.36 -34.42
C ASN A 140 2.80 9.72 -32.94
N TYR A 141 2.65 10.98 -32.55
CA TYR A 141 2.79 11.40 -31.15
C TYR A 141 1.55 11.20 -30.29
N LEU A 142 0.39 10.87 -30.88
CA LEU A 142 -0.88 10.74 -30.17
C LEU A 142 -0.82 9.74 -28.99
N PRO A 143 -0.23 8.52 -29.13
CA PRO A 143 -0.12 7.58 -28.00
C PRO A 143 0.60 8.16 -26.78
N TYR A 144 1.69 8.91 -27.02
CA TYR A 144 2.49 9.49 -25.95
C TYR A 144 1.79 10.67 -25.27
N ILE A 145 1.06 11.49 -26.05
CA ILE A 145 0.24 12.58 -25.51
C ILE A 145 -0.86 12.02 -24.61
N ILE A 146 -1.53 10.96 -25.05
CA ILE A 146 -2.56 10.28 -24.26
C ILE A 146 -1.97 9.71 -22.97
N PHE A 147 -0.83 9.02 -23.06
CA PHE A 147 -0.15 8.54 -21.86
C PHE A 147 0.22 9.68 -20.90
N ALA A 148 0.82 10.77 -21.39
CA ALA A 148 1.20 11.92 -20.58
C ALA A 148 -0.02 12.56 -19.89
N LEU A 149 -1.17 12.65 -20.58
CA LEU A 149 -2.42 13.13 -19.99
C LEU A 149 -2.84 12.29 -18.78
N TYR A 150 -2.86 10.96 -18.91
CA TYR A 150 -3.18 10.06 -17.79
C TYR A 150 -2.14 10.12 -16.68
N PHE A 151 -0.87 10.30 -17.04
CA PHE A 151 0.20 10.45 -16.07
C PHE A 151 0.06 11.73 -15.24
N VAL A 152 -0.30 12.86 -15.87
CA VAL A 152 -0.60 14.12 -15.18
C VAL A 152 -1.80 13.93 -14.24
N LEU A 153 -2.87 13.27 -14.70
CA LEU A 153 -4.01 12.95 -13.84
C LEU A 153 -3.58 12.13 -12.62
N PHE A 154 -2.80 11.06 -12.83
CA PHE A 154 -2.24 10.26 -11.76
C PHE A 154 -1.43 11.11 -10.77
N PHE A 155 -0.60 12.02 -11.26
CA PHE A 155 0.21 12.90 -10.43
C PHE A 155 -0.63 13.87 -9.59
N LEU A 156 -1.66 14.48 -10.18
CA LEU A 156 -2.60 15.37 -9.48
C LEU A 156 -3.36 14.63 -8.37
N PHE A 157 -3.84 13.41 -8.66
CA PHE A 157 -4.46 12.55 -7.66
C PHE A 157 -3.47 12.13 -6.57
N ASN A 158 -2.23 11.83 -6.94
CA ASN A 158 -1.17 11.50 -5.98
C ASN A 158 -0.89 12.67 -5.06
N ILE A 159 -0.69 13.90 -5.55
CA ILE A 159 -0.44 15.05 -4.67
C ILE A 159 -1.56 15.22 -3.64
N ALA A 160 -2.82 15.10 -4.07
CA ALA A 160 -3.97 15.19 -3.16
C ALA A 160 -3.95 14.09 -2.08
N PHE A 161 -3.61 12.86 -2.46
CA PHE A 161 -3.43 11.71 -1.56
C PHE A 161 -2.24 11.90 -0.61
N LEU A 162 -1.12 12.39 -1.13
CA LEU A 162 0.17 12.46 -0.46
C LEU A 162 0.24 13.52 0.63
N LYS A 163 -0.66 14.52 0.65
CA LYS A 163 -0.73 15.54 1.72
C LYS A 163 -0.81 14.97 3.14
N ARG A 164 -1.23 13.71 3.30
CA ARG A 164 -1.36 13.02 4.60
C ARG A 164 -0.11 12.27 5.05
N PHE A 165 0.82 12.05 4.12
CA PHE A 165 2.09 11.44 4.45
C PHE A 165 3.09 12.52 4.82
N THR A 166 4.08 12.16 5.64
CA THR A 166 5.18 13.06 5.97
C THR A 166 5.94 13.49 4.73
N ALA A 167 6.60 14.65 4.80
CA ALA A 167 7.31 15.23 3.65
C ALA A 167 8.29 14.24 3.00
N ARG A 168 8.96 13.43 3.81
CA ARG A 168 9.87 12.35 3.36
C ARG A 168 9.14 11.35 2.47
N ASN A 169 8.02 10.80 2.94
CA ASN A 169 7.26 9.79 2.20
C ASN A 169 6.67 10.37 0.91
N ARG A 170 6.22 11.64 0.93
CA ARG A 170 5.75 12.35 -0.29
C ARG A 170 6.82 12.40 -1.37
N ILE A 171 8.06 12.73 -1.00
CA ILE A 171 9.19 12.82 -1.94
C ILE A 171 9.44 11.46 -2.61
N MET A 172 9.36 10.36 -1.85
CA MET A 172 9.57 9.01 -2.39
C MET A 172 8.52 8.64 -3.44
N TYR A 173 7.24 8.91 -3.18
CA TYR A 173 6.16 8.66 -4.16
C TYR A 173 6.30 9.53 -5.41
N LEU A 174 6.67 10.81 -5.25
CA LEU A 174 6.89 11.72 -6.37
C LEU A 174 8.11 11.31 -7.21
N TYR A 175 9.17 10.82 -6.57
CA TYR A 175 10.35 10.29 -7.26
C TYR A 175 10.01 9.06 -8.10
N ILE A 176 9.23 8.13 -7.56
CA ILE A 176 8.81 6.93 -8.28
C ILE A 176 7.89 7.29 -9.47
N ALA A 177 6.96 8.24 -9.27
CA ALA A 177 6.16 8.78 -10.36
C ALA A 177 7.06 9.41 -11.45
N LEU A 178 8.04 10.24 -11.05
CA LEU A 178 8.96 10.86 -12.00
C LEU A 178 9.75 9.82 -12.82
N GLY A 179 10.17 8.71 -12.20
CA GLY A 179 10.85 7.60 -12.89
C GLY A 179 9.99 6.96 -13.98
N ALA A 180 8.69 6.75 -13.71
CA ALA A 180 7.74 6.23 -14.69
C ALA A 180 7.54 7.22 -15.87
N MET A 181 7.56 8.53 -15.60
CA MET A 181 7.49 9.57 -16.64
C MET A 181 8.77 9.66 -17.47
N LEU A 182 9.93 9.51 -16.83
CA LEU A 182 11.23 9.54 -17.49
C LEU A 182 11.36 8.44 -18.54
N GLY A 183 10.87 7.23 -18.26
CA GLY A 183 10.86 6.13 -19.24
C GLY A 183 10.14 6.51 -20.54
N VAL A 184 9.02 7.21 -20.45
CA VAL A 184 8.27 7.65 -21.64
C VAL A 184 8.95 8.80 -22.36
N ILE A 185 9.50 9.78 -21.63
CA ILE A 185 10.26 10.88 -22.23
C ILE A 185 11.47 10.32 -23.00
N LEU A 186 12.20 9.38 -22.41
CA LEU A 186 13.34 8.75 -23.05
C LEU A 186 12.94 7.97 -24.30
N HIS A 187 11.81 7.25 -24.26
CA HIS A 187 11.28 6.56 -25.43
C HIS A 187 10.89 7.53 -26.57
N MET A 188 10.31 8.70 -26.25
CA MET A 188 10.01 9.72 -27.25
C MET A 188 11.27 10.32 -27.91
N ILE A 189 12.37 10.45 -27.14
CA ILE A 189 13.63 11.04 -27.62
C ILE A 189 14.46 10.01 -28.41
N ARG A 190 14.54 8.78 -27.92
CA ARG A 190 15.38 7.70 -28.47
C ARG A 190 14.68 6.91 -29.58
N GLY A 191 13.37 6.98 -29.68
CA GLY A 191 12.58 6.17 -30.62
C GLY A 191 12.53 4.69 -30.22
N GLU A 192 12.14 3.82 -31.17
CA GLU A 192 11.96 2.38 -30.95
C GLU A 192 13.25 1.56 -30.80
N THR A 193 14.44 2.17 -30.74
CA THR A 193 15.69 1.40 -30.60
C THR A 193 15.89 0.83 -29.20
N ASP A 194 15.33 1.49 -28.18
CA ASP A 194 15.50 1.13 -26.77
C ASP A 194 14.12 0.85 -26.13
N ASP A 195 13.98 -0.30 -25.45
CA ASP A 195 12.77 -0.64 -24.70
C ASP A 195 12.82 -0.05 -23.28
N PHE A 196 11.95 0.93 -23.01
CA PHE A 196 11.82 1.58 -21.70
C PHE A 196 10.71 0.98 -20.83
N THR A 197 10.04 -0.09 -21.28
CA THR A 197 9.03 -0.84 -20.51
C THR A 197 9.55 -1.31 -19.14
N PRO A 198 10.80 -1.79 -19.00
CA PRO A 198 11.35 -2.20 -17.70
C PRO A 198 11.43 -1.05 -16.70
N ILE A 199 11.81 0.16 -17.13
CA ILE A 199 11.86 1.33 -16.24
C ILE A 199 10.47 1.66 -15.70
N PHE A 200 9.46 1.64 -16.57
CA PHE A 200 8.07 1.90 -16.19
C PHE A 200 7.53 0.85 -15.22
N THR A 201 7.72 -0.43 -15.54
CA THR A 201 7.19 -1.56 -14.74
C THR A 201 7.92 -1.73 -13.41
N SER A 202 9.25 -1.56 -13.38
CA SER A 202 10.04 -1.52 -12.15
C SER A 202 9.64 -0.33 -11.26
N ALA A 203 9.52 0.89 -11.81
CA ALA A 203 9.07 2.05 -11.04
C ALA A 203 7.69 1.81 -10.40
N LEU A 204 6.73 1.30 -11.18
CA LEU A 204 5.39 1.03 -10.65
C LEU A 204 5.37 -0.12 -9.63
N SER A 205 6.25 -1.12 -9.77
CA SER A 205 6.41 -2.18 -8.77
C SER A 205 6.93 -1.62 -7.44
N PHE A 206 7.93 -0.73 -7.47
CA PHE A 206 8.40 -0.02 -6.28
C PHE A 206 7.31 0.89 -5.68
N TYR A 207 6.50 1.55 -6.51
CA TYR A 207 5.35 2.34 -6.06
C TYR A 207 4.40 1.49 -5.21
N PHE A 208 4.02 0.31 -5.71
CA PHE A 208 3.13 -0.58 -4.97
C PHE A 208 3.79 -1.16 -3.74
N LEU A 209 5.05 -1.59 -3.80
CA LEU A 209 5.76 -2.09 -2.62
C LEU A 209 5.75 -1.06 -1.49
N PHE A 210 6.07 0.19 -1.80
CA PHE A 210 6.04 1.29 -0.85
C PHE A 210 4.62 1.58 -0.34
N LEU A 211 3.62 1.56 -1.23
CA LEU A 211 2.22 1.69 -0.87
C LEU A 211 1.75 0.59 0.09
N TYR A 212 2.14 -0.66 -0.16
CA TYR A 212 1.83 -1.80 0.72
C TYR A 212 2.47 -1.67 2.09
N ILE A 213 3.75 -1.29 2.16
CA ILE A 213 4.46 -1.04 3.43
C ILE A 213 3.74 0.05 4.24
N HIS A 214 3.25 1.09 3.57
CA HIS A 214 2.58 2.19 4.24
C HIS A 214 1.12 1.92 4.60
N LEU A 215 0.45 1.00 3.91
CA LEU A 215 -0.96 0.65 4.18
C LEU A 215 -1.14 -0.53 5.12
N ALA A 216 -0.05 -1.25 5.44
CA ALA A 216 -0.02 -2.17 6.56
C ALA A 216 -0.09 -1.37 7.87
N CYS A 217 -1.26 -0.77 8.15
CA CYS A 217 -1.50 0.07 9.33
C CYS A 217 -2.16 -0.70 10.48
N VAL A 218 -2.64 -1.92 10.22
CA VAL A 218 -3.47 -2.68 11.14
C VAL A 218 -2.72 -3.95 11.55
N ASP A 219 -2.73 -4.24 12.84
CA ASP A 219 -2.26 -5.51 13.36
C ASP A 219 -3.22 -6.64 12.94
N PRO A 220 -2.74 -7.69 12.24
CA PRO A 220 -3.63 -8.70 11.67
C PRO A 220 -4.35 -9.54 12.72
N LEU A 221 -3.80 -9.67 13.94
CA LEU A 221 -4.39 -10.46 15.01
C LEU A 221 -5.49 -9.68 15.75
N THR A 222 -5.14 -8.48 16.21
CA THR A 222 -5.99 -7.69 17.12
C THR A 222 -6.92 -6.71 16.41
N LYS A 223 -6.71 -6.48 15.11
CA LYS A 223 -7.45 -5.52 14.25
C LYS A 223 -7.35 -4.05 14.68
N VAL A 224 -6.61 -3.74 15.73
CA VAL A 224 -6.20 -2.37 16.06
C VAL A 224 -5.03 -1.93 15.19
N MET A 225 -4.65 -0.66 15.26
CA MET A 225 -3.55 -0.15 14.47
C MET A 225 -2.21 -0.75 14.96
N ASN A 226 -1.19 -0.77 14.13
CA ASN A 226 0.13 -1.28 14.52
C ASN A 226 1.08 -0.16 14.96
N ARG A 227 2.26 -0.54 15.48
CA ARG A 227 3.32 0.39 15.90
C ARG A 227 3.70 1.42 14.85
N GLN A 228 3.75 1.04 13.56
CA GLN A 228 4.09 1.98 12.49
C GLN A 228 3.06 3.10 12.36
N SER A 229 1.78 2.76 12.55
CA SER A 229 0.70 3.74 12.52
C SER A 229 0.73 4.71 13.68
N LEU A 230 1.15 4.25 14.87
CA LEU A 230 1.36 5.12 16.03
C LEU A 230 2.35 6.23 15.70
N TYR A 231 3.55 5.87 15.23
CA TYR A 231 4.58 6.85 14.87
C TYR A 231 4.12 7.79 13.76
N GLN A 232 3.40 7.27 12.77
CA GLN A 232 2.85 8.11 11.70
C GLN A 232 1.84 9.13 12.24
N ASP A 233 0.95 8.76 13.16
CA ASP A 233 -0.01 9.69 13.75
C ASP A 233 0.66 10.73 14.65
N ILE A 234 1.70 10.34 15.38
CA ILE A 234 2.56 11.23 16.17
C ILE A 234 3.24 12.27 15.27
N GLU A 235 3.85 11.85 14.17
CA GLU A 235 4.50 12.75 13.20
C GLU A 235 3.49 13.67 12.50
N THR A 236 2.30 13.16 12.18
CA THR A 236 1.31 13.88 11.36
C THR A 236 0.49 14.88 12.17
N TYR A 237 0.17 14.52 13.42
CA TYR A 237 -0.74 15.32 14.25
C TYR A 237 -0.19 15.60 15.66
N PRO A 238 1.08 16.03 15.79
CA PRO A 238 1.73 16.11 17.09
C PRO A 238 1.00 17.07 18.03
N GLN A 239 0.50 18.20 17.52
CA GLN A 239 -0.16 19.23 18.34
C GLN A 239 -1.59 18.86 18.79
N SER A 240 -2.16 17.77 18.28
CA SER A 240 -3.54 17.37 18.62
C SER A 240 -3.61 16.22 19.62
N ILE A 241 -2.45 15.69 20.04
CA ILE A 241 -2.38 14.59 21.00
C ILE A 241 -2.31 15.19 22.40
N ASP A 242 -3.40 15.03 23.15
CA ASP A 242 -3.58 15.61 24.49
C ASP A 242 -3.27 14.62 25.61
N ALA A 243 -3.38 13.32 25.35
CA ALA A 243 -3.05 12.27 26.31
C ALA A 243 -2.67 10.96 25.62
N ILE A 244 -1.89 10.15 26.34
CA ILE A 244 -1.45 8.82 25.94
C ILE A 244 -1.75 7.86 27.10
N VAL A 245 -2.30 6.69 26.77
CA VAL A 245 -2.43 5.57 27.70
C VAL A 245 -1.57 4.44 27.19
N SER A 246 -0.66 3.95 28.04
CA SER A 246 0.14 2.75 27.82
C SER A 246 -0.48 1.58 28.57
N ILE A 247 -0.54 0.44 27.90
CA ILE A 247 -1.24 -0.75 28.40
C ILE A 247 -0.35 -1.97 28.13
N ASP A 248 -0.28 -2.88 29.09
CA ASP A 248 0.45 -4.13 28.97
C ASP A 248 -0.45 -5.28 29.47
N MET A 249 -0.66 -6.31 28.64
CA MET A 249 -1.40 -7.50 29.03
C MET A 249 -0.56 -8.40 29.96
N ASN A 250 -1.11 -8.68 31.13
CA ASN A 250 -0.42 -9.49 32.12
C ASN A 250 -0.33 -10.96 31.70
N GLU A 251 0.84 -11.55 31.94
CA GLU A 251 1.09 -12.99 31.88
C GLU A 251 0.79 -13.67 30.53
N LEU A 252 0.85 -12.93 29.41
CA LEU A 252 0.71 -13.50 28.07
C LEU A 252 1.68 -14.65 27.81
N LYS A 253 2.94 -14.52 28.28
CA LYS A 253 3.95 -15.57 28.16
C LYS A 253 3.53 -16.86 28.86
N TYR A 254 3.05 -16.78 30.10
CA TYR A 254 2.57 -17.94 30.84
C TYR A 254 1.39 -18.61 30.11
N LEU A 255 0.46 -17.81 29.58
CA LEU A 255 -0.69 -18.31 28.83
C LEU A 255 -0.24 -19.09 27.58
N ASN A 256 0.73 -18.54 26.83
CA ASN A 256 1.34 -19.20 25.68
C ASN A 256 2.06 -20.51 26.06
N ASP A 257 2.82 -20.49 27.15
CA ASP A 257 3.61 -21.64 27.60
C ASP A 257 2.72 -22.77 28.14
N THR A 258 1.56 -22.42 28.72
CA THR A 258 0.63 -23.37 29.36
C THR A 258 -0.41 -23.94 28.39
N TYR A 259 -1.00 -23.08 27.55
CA TYR A 259 -2.15 -23.43 26.69
C TYR A 259 -1.84 -23.33 25.19
N GLY A 260 -0.61 -22.95 24.83
CA GLY A 260 -0.16 -22.78 23.45
C GLY A 260 -0.49 -21.40 22.87
N HIS A 261 0.23 -21.04 21.80
CA HIS A 261 0.12 -19.73 21.15
C HIS A 261 -1.29 -19.38 20.67
N ALA A 262 -2.10 -20.37 20.28
CA ALA A 262 -3.48 -20.12 19.85
C ALA A 262 -4.33 -19.48 20.96
N LYS A 263 -4.10 -19.85 22.24
CA LYS A 263 -4.83 -19.27 23.38
C LYS A 263 -4.34 -17.86 23.70
N GLY A 264 -3.04 -17.59 23.53
CA GLY A 264 -2.50 -16.23 23.61
C GLY A 264 -3.04 -15.31 22.52
N ASP A 265 -3.18 -15.83 21.31
CA ASP A 265 -3.77 -15.09 20.19
C ASP A 265 -5.24 -14.74 20.46
N GLU A 266 -6.04 -15.71 20.94
CA GLU A 266 -7.42 -15.50 21.38
C GLU A 266 -7.52 -14.43 22.49
N ALA A 267 -6.60 -14.47 23.45
CA ALA A 267 -6.58 -13.53 24.56
C ALA A 267 -6.29 -12.10 24.11
N LEU A 268 -5.28 -11.92 23.24
CA LEU A 268 -4.95 -10.63 22.65
C LEU A 268 -6.10 -10.06 21.82
N SER A 269 -6.78 -10.89 21.03
CA SER A 269 -7.98 -10.47 20.29
C SER A 269 -9.10 -10.05 21.24
N THR A 270 -9.34 -10.80 22.33
CA THR A 270 -10.37 -10.49 23.32
C THR A 270 -10.11 -9.16 24.05
N VAL A 271 -8.87 -8.97 24.52
CA VAL A 271 -8.43 -7.73 25.18
C VAL A 271 -8.55 -6.54 24.23
N SER A 272 -8.15 -6.71 22.97
CA SER A 272 -8.30 -5.69 21.93
C SER A 272 -9.77 -5.30 21.71
N ASP A 273 -10.68 -6.27 21.64
CA ASP A 273 -12.12 -6.01 21.49
C ASP A 273 -12.69 -5.21 22.66
N VAL A 274 -12.18 -5.41 23.87
CA VAL A 274 -12.54 -4.60 25.06
C VAL A 274 -12.06 -3.16 24.88
N PHE A 275 -10.84 -2.94 24.42
CA PHE A 275 -10.32 -1.59 24.19
C PHE A 275 -11.09 -0.86 23.10
N ILE A 276 -11.43 -1.55 22.00
CA ILE A 276 -12.23 -0.98 20.90
C ILE A 276 -13.59 -0.48 21.40
N LYS A 277 -14.22 -1.20 22.34
CA LYS A 277 -15.54 -0.85 22.86
C LYS A 277 -15.51 0.25 23.92
N ASN A 278 -14.50 0.26 24.78
CA ASN A 278 -14.52 1.05 26.02
C ASN A 278 -13.52 2.21 26.07
N SER A 279 -12.54 2.27 25.15
CA SER A 279 -11.57 3.37 25.16
C SER A 279 -12.13 4.70 24.65
N HIS A 280 -13.29 4.71 23.99
CA HIS A 280 -13.83 5.90 23.30
C HIS A 280 -12.83 6.56 22.33
N SER A 281 -11.86 5.80 21.84
CA SER A 281 -10.85 6.24 20.88
C SER A 281 -10.77 5.28 19.71
N ASN A 282 -10.65 5.84 18.50
CA ASN A 282 -10.36 5.07 17.28
C ASN A 282 -8.85 4.91 17.04
N ARG A 283 -8.01 5.32 18.01
CA ARG A 283 -6.55 5.40 17.90
C ARG A 283 -5.91 4.46 18.93
N ILE A 284 -6.20 3.18 18.79
CA ILE A 284 -5.64 2.09 19.59
C ILE A 284 -4.56 1.42 18.74
N TYR A 285 -3.40 1.16 19.34
CA TYR A 285 -2.24 0.61 18.67
C TYR A 285 -1.71 -0.58 19.44
N ARG A 286 -1.37 -1.67 18.76
CA ARG A 286 -0.51 -2.71 19.32
C ARG A 286 0.94 -2.39 18.94
N VAL A 287 1.77 -2.16 19.95
CA VAL A 287 3.16 -1.71 19.77
C VAL A 287 4.20 -2.80 20.04
N GLY A 288 3.84 -3.79 20.86
CA GLY A 288 4.65 -4.95 21.22
C GLY A 288 3.85 -6.25 21.13
N GLY A 289 4.34 -7.30 21.80
CA GLY A 289 3.64 -8.59 21.86
C GLY A 289 2.32 -8.48 22.63
N ASP A 290 2.41 -7.97 23.84
CA ASP A 290 1.35 -7.73 24.84
C ASP A 290 1.08 -6.24 25.09
N GLU A 291 1.84 -5.35 24.46
CA GLU A 291 1.79 -3.91 24.70
C GLU A 291 0.86 -3.19 23.71
N PHE A 292 0.01 -2.33 24.26
CA PHE A 292 -0.89 -1.44 23.53
C PHE A 292 -0.69 0.02 23.96
N ILE A 293 -0.96 0.93 23.02
CA ILE A 293 -0.99 2.36 23.26
C ILE A 293 -2.32 2.91 22.75
N ILE A 294 -2.92 3.84 23.48
CA ILE A 294 -4.10 4.60 23.03
C ILE A 294 -3.75 6.07 23.02
N LEU A 295 -3.99 6.72 21.88
CA LEU A 295 -3.86 8.17 21.73
C LEU A 295 -5.22 8.84 21.87
N TYR A 296 -5.26 9.95 22.62
CA TYR A 296 -6.45 10.77 22.76
C TYR A 296 -6.23 12.20 22.27
N ARG A 297 -7.31 12.77 21.74
CA ARG A 297 -7.37 14.12 21.18
C ARG A 297 -8.63 14.82 21.66
N ASN A 298 -8.54 16.11 21.92
CA ASN A 298 -9.55 16.97 22.53
C ASN A 298 -10.15 16.37 23.81
N ILE A 299 -9.31 15.88 24.71
CA ILE A 299 -9.74 15.17 25.92
C ILE A 299 -9.25 15.86 27.19
N LYS A 300 -9.98 15.68 28.29
CA LYS A 300 -9.57 16.09 29.64
C LYS A 300 -9.07 14.89 30.44
N GLU A 301 -8.25 15.14 31.45
CA GLU A 301 -7.70 14.08 32.30
C GLU A 301 -8.79 13.25 33.00
N GLU A 302 -9.89 13.88 33.42
CA GLU A 302 -11.02 13.21 34.06
C GLU A 302 -11.66 12.15 33.15
N ASP A 303 -11.77 12.44 31.85
CA ASP A 303 -12.31 11.50 30.86
C ASP A 303 -11.35 10.30 30.67
N ILE A 304 -10.04 10.53 30.67
CA ILE A 304 -9.04 9.46 30.57
C ILE A 304 -9.18 8.46 31.73
N LYS A 305 -9.27 8.96 32.96
CA LYS A 305 -9.44 8.11 34.15
C LYS A 305 -10.70 7.26 34.02
N LYS A 306 -11.81 7.90 33.65
CA LYS A 306 -13.08 7.22 33.41
C LYS A 306 -12.97 6.13 32.35
N TYR A 307 -12.33 6.40 31.22
CA TYR A 307 -12.19 5.42 30.13
C TYR A 307 -11.28 4.26 30.53
N ILE A 308 -10.25 4.50 31.33
CA ILE A 308 -9.43 3.43 31.92
C ILE A 308 -10.28 2.56 32.84
N GLU A 309 -11.12 3.15 33.70
CA GLU A 309 -12.03 2.42 34.57
C GLU A 309 -13.02 1.55 33.76
N GLU A 310 -13.61 2.10 32.69
CA GLU A 310 -14.51 1.35 31.80
C GLU A 310 -13.78 0.19 31.08
N MET A 311 -12.52 0.39 30.67
CA MET A 311 -11.70 -0.70 30.11
C MET A 311 -11.38 -1.78 31.17
N ILE A 312 -11.07 -1.39 32.40
CA ILE A 312 -10.84 -2.32 33.52
C ILE A 312 -12.12 -3.12 33.83
N GLU A 313 -13.28 -2.46 33.86
CA GLU A 313 -14.57 -3.12 34.05
C GLU A 313 -14.87 -4.08 32.89
N GLY A 314 -14.62 -3.65 31.64
CA GLY A 314 -14.75 -4.49 30.47
C GLY A 314 -13.86 -5.74 30.54
N LEU A 315 -12.60 -5.60 30.96
CA LEU A 315 -11.67 -6.71 31.17
C LEU A 315 -12.10 -7.62 32.31
N SER A 316 -12.77 -7.08 33.35
CA SER A 316 -13.24 -7.88 34.49
C SER A 316 -14.31 -8.91 34.13
N ASN A 317 -14.95 -8.76 32.96
CA ASN A 317 -15.87 -9.74 32.37
C ASN A 317 -15.14 -10.80 31.52
N THR A 318 -13.81 -10.81 31.55
CA THR A 318 -12.93 -11.75 30.85
C THR A 318 -11.98 -12.42 31.85
N GLU A 319 -11.25 -13.42 31.39
CA GLU A 319 -10.23 -14.10 32.20
C GLU A 319 -8.88 -13.36 32.22
N TYR A 320 -8.80 -12.21 31.54
CA TYR A 320 -7.55 -11.49 31.27
C TYR A 320 -7.46 -10.19 32.05
N SER A 321 -6.24 -9.78 32.37
CA SER A 321 -5.96 -8.51 33.04
C SER A 321 -4.84 -7.75 32.35
N CYS A 322 -4.88 -6.44 32.47
CA CYS A 322 -3.88 -5.54 31.90
C CYS A 322 -3.45 -4.51 32.95
N ALA A 323 -2.19 -4.09 32.88
CA ALA A 323 -1.70 -2.92 33.58
C ALA A 323 -1.90 -1.67 32.73
N PHE A 324 -2.25 -0.55 33.36
CA PHE A 324 -2.54 0.72 32.70
C PHE A 324 -1.69 1.84 33.30
N GLY A 325 -1.20 2.72 32.44
CA GLY A 325 -0.59 3.99 32.79
C GLY A 325 -0.98 5.05 31.79
N TYR A 326 -1.05 6.31 32.22
CA TYR A 326 -1.43 7.39 31.32
C TYR A 326 -0.62 8.65 31.61
N SER A 327 -0.43 9.48 30.60
CA SER A 327 0.13 10.82 30.76
C SER A 327 -0.68 11.80 29.93
N MET A 328 -1.03 12.93 30.54
CA MET A 328 -1.42 14.11 29.78
C MET A 328 -0.22 14.66 29.00
N ARG A 329 -0.49 15.45 27.97
CA ARG A 329 0.53 15.97 27.08
C ARG A 329 1.60 16.78 27.82
N LEU A 330 2.86 16.33 27.69
CA LEU A 330 4.07 17.04 28.12
C LEU A 330 4.70 17.84 26.95
N GLU A 331 5.88 18.42 27.18
CA GLU A 331 6.61 19.21 26.18
C GLU A 331 6.88 18.39 24.91
N SER A 332 7.39 17.17 25.07
CA SER A 332 7.56 16.23 23.96
C SER A 332 6.61 15.03 24.03
N ILE A 333 6.31 14.46 22.87
CA ILE A 333 5.51 13.23 22.77
C ILE A 333 6.28 12.05 23.35
N ASP A 334 7.60 12.00 23.13
CA ASP A 334 8.44 10.93 23.66
C ASP A 334 8.47 10.92 25.19
N GLU A 335 8.53 12.09 25.84
CA GLU A 335 8.38 12.21 27.30
C GLU A 335 6.98 11.81 27.76
N THR A 336 5.94 12.15 26.98
CA THR A 336 4.55 11.76 27.30
C THR A 336 4.38 10.25 27.28
N ILE A 337 4.91 9.57 26.25
CA ILE A 337 4.90 8.10 26.16
C ILE A 337 5.69 7.51 27.33
N LYS A 338 6.89 8.02 27.59
CA LYS A 338 7.75 7.54 28.67
C LYS A 338 7.08 7.65 30.04
N CYS A 339 6.42 8.77 30.33
CA CYS A 339 5.69 8.96 31.58
C CYS A 339 4.50 7.98 31.71
N ALA A 340 3.75 7.76 30.62
CA ALA A 340 2.67 6.77 30.60
C ALA A 340 3.20 5.34 30.81
N ASP A 341 4.32 4.97 30.19
CA ASP A 341 4.98 3.68 30.34
C ASP A 341 5.49 3.45 31.78
N GLU A 342 6.08 4.48 32.39
CA GLU A 342 6.52 4.43 33.79
C GLU A 342 5.34 4.17 34.74
N MET A 343 4.23 4.90 34.57
CA MET A 343 3.02 4.68 35.35
C MET A 343 2.40 3.29 35.12
N MET A 344 2.43 2.78 33.90
CA MET A 344 1.96 1.44 33.56
C MET A 344 2.81 0.39 34.29
N TYR A 345 4.13 0.57 34.27
CA TYR A 345 5.06 -0.34 34.94
C TYR A 345 4.88 -0.35 36.46
N GLU A 346 4.64 0.81 37.07
CA GLU A 346 4.28 0.92 38.49
C GLU A 346 2.95 0.22 38.80
N ASN A 347 1.93 0.40 37.96
CA ASN A 347 0.67 -0.31 38.11
C ASN A 347 0.85 -1.83 38.00
N LYS A 348 1.64 -2.30 37.04
CA LYS A 348 1.95 -3.73 36.86
C LYS A 348 2.65 -4.33 38.08
N LYS A 349 3.56 -3.60 38.71
CA LYS A 349 4.21 -4.02 39.97
C LYS A 349 3.21 -4.15 41.10
N ARG A 350 2.37 -3.12 41.30
CA ARG A 350 1.36 -3.14 42.37
C ARG A 350 0.39 -4.30 42.21
N MET A 351 -0.08 -4.57 40.99
CA MET A 351 -0.95 -5.72 40.70
C MET A 351 -0.28 -7.06 41.04
N LYS A 352 1.03 -7.19 40.81
CA LYS A 352 1.79 -8.41 41.18
C LYS A 352 1.91 -8.56 42.69
N GLU A 353 2.18 -7.48 43.41
CA GLU A 353 2.24 -7.47 44.88
C GLU A 353 0.89 -7.85 45.48
N GLU A 354 -0.21 -7.23 45.01
CA GLU A 354 -1.58 -7.53 45.44
C GLU A 354 -1.98 -9.00 45.16
N ALA A 355 -1.57 -9.56 44.03
CA ALA A 355 -1.83 -10.97 43.72
C ALA A 355 -1.09 -11.90 44.70
N ILE A 356 0.18 -11.61 44.98
CA ILE A 356 0.99 -12.37 45.94
C ILE A 356 0.37 -12.32 47.35
N GLU A 357 -0.07 -11.14 47.80
CA GLU A 357 -0.69 -10.97 49.12
C GLU A 357 -2.03 -11.72 49.25
N ASN A 358 -2.83 -11.73 48.19
CA ASN A 358 -4.13 -12.42 48.16
C ASN A 358 -4.02 -13.94 47.93
N GLY A 359 -2.81 -14.47 47.74
CA GLY A 359 -2.59 -15.88 47.42
C GLY A 359 -3.18 -16.30 46.07
N THR A 360 -3.50 -15.34 45.21
CA THR A 360 -4.02 -15.56 43.86
C THR A 360 -2.90 -15.41 42.85
N THR A 361 -2.94 -16.21 41.79
CA THR A 361 -2.19 -15.85 40.59
C THR A 361 -2.97 -14.75 39.86
N LEU A 362 -2.31 -13.93 39.03
CA LEU A 362 -2.98 -12.95 38.13
C LEU A 362 -3.93 -13.59 37.11
N HIS A 363 -4.24 -14.88 37.26
CA HIS A 363 -4.93 -15.73 36.32
C HIS A 363 -6.38 -15.90 36.73
N ILE A 364 -7.25 -15.65 35.74
CA ILE A 364 -8.53 -16.30 35.52
C ILE A 364 -9.42 -16.25 36.77
N ARG A 365 -10.32 -15.25 36.80
CA ARG A 365 -11.44 -15.31 37.74
C ARG A 365 -12.29 -16.53 37.37
N ASP A 366 -12.39 -17.48 38.30
CA ASP A 366 -13.26 -18.67 38.21
C ASP A 366 -14.73 -18.32 37.93
#